data_AF-A0A2N5M5Z4-F1
#
_entry.id   AF-A0A2N5M5Z4-F1
#
_cell.length_a   1.000
_cell.length_b   1.000
_cell.length_c   1.000
_cell.angle_alpha   90.00
_cell.angle_beta   90.00
_cell.angle_gamma   90.00
#
_symmetry.space_group_name_H-M   'P 1'
#
loop_
_entity.id
_entity.type
_entity.pdbx_description
1 polymer ?
#
loop_
_entity_poly.entity_id
_entity_poly.type
_entity_poly.pdbx_seq_one_letter_code
_entity_poly.pdbx_strand_id
1 'polypeptide(L)'
;MERVAAYFRNENDAEDVRVKLQALTVSDVMVDKVPEDNNRILDIIRDVFRDEDHSGQHRPYIVEFLVSEADFEQAKAIVNNNNGHFQ
;
A
#
# COMPACT_ATOMS: atom_id res chain seq x y z
N MET A 1 17.56 -6.91 -2.63
CA MET A 1 16.37 -6.04 -2.76
C MET A 1 15.17 -6.96 -2.65
N GLU A 2 14.19 -6.58 -1.86
CA GLU A 2 12.97 -7.34 -1.63
C GLU A 2 11.79 -6.61 -2.29
N ARG A 3 10.89 -7.37 -2.93
CA ARG A 3 9.66 -6.82 -3.49
C ARG A 3 8.60 -6.79 -2.40
N VAL A 4 8.06 -5.62 -2.18
CA VAL A 4 7.05 -5.35 -1.17
C VAL A 4 5.79 -4.87 -1.85
N ALA A 5 4.65 -5.33 -1.33
CA ALA A 5 3.35 -4.80 -1.69
C ALA A 5 2.69 -4.17 -0.46
N ALA A 6 2.25 -2.93 -0.61
CA ALA A 6 1.53 -2.21 0.42
C ALA A 6 0.12 -1.88 -0.07
N TYR A 7 -0.90 -2.19 0.72
CA TYR A 7 -2.30 -1.93 0.38
C TYR A 7 -2.82 -0.70 1.09
N PHE A 8 -3.59 0.11 0.36
CA PHE A 8 -4.13 1.38 0.81
C PHE A 8 -5.62 1.47 0.54
N ARG A 9 -6.32 2.21 1.40
CA ARG A 9 -7.76 2.46 1.26
C ARG A 9 -8.08 3.35 0.06
N ASN A 10 -7.21 4.32 -0.23
CA ASN A 10 -7.43 5.33 -1.26
C ASN A 10 -6.12 5.68 -1.98
N GLU A 11 -6.26 6.41 -3.10
CA GLU A 11 -5.14 6.85 -3.95
C GLU A 11 -4.22 7.85 -3.22
N ASN A 12 -4.80 8.72 -2.39
CA ASN A 12 -4.03 9.77 -1.71
C ASN A 12 -2.98 9.18 -0.77
N ASP A 13 -3.36 8.20 0.05
CA ASP A 13 -2.45 7.53 0.98
C ASP A 13 -1.35 6.76 0.20
N ALA A 14 -1.72 6.11 -0.90
CA ALA A 14 -0.80 5.38 -1.76
C ALA A 14 0.24 6.32 -2.42
N GLU A 15 -0.21 7.45 -2.96
CA GLU A 15 0.67 8.45 -3.58
C GLU A 15 1.57 9.14 -2.55
N ASP A 16 1.06 9.44 -1.35
CA ASP A 16 1.86 10.04 -0.27
C ASP A 16 2.99 9.11 0.17
N VAL A 17 2.68 7.81 0.31
CA VAL A 17 3.71 6.79 0.56
C VAL A 17 4.68 6.69 -0.59
N ARG A 18 4.23 6.68 -1.85
CA ARG A 18 5.14 6.63 -3.01
C ARG A 18 6.14 7.79 -2.98
N VAL A 19 5.72 9.01 -2.67
CA VAL A 19 6.62 10.17 -2.55
C VAL A 19 7.60 9.99 -1.40
N LYS A 20 7.15 9.50 -0.25
CA LYS A 20 8.03 9.22 0.91
C LYS A 20 9.01 8.09 0.65
N LEU A 21 8.59 7.05 -0.06
CA LEU A 21 9.45 5.93 -0.45
C LEU A 21 10.53 6.37 -1.43
N GLN A 22 10.25 7.31 -2.34
CA GLN A 22 11.27 7.88 -3.24
C GLN A 22 12.45 8.54 -2.51
N ALA A 23 12.30 8.90 -1.22
CA ALA A 23 13.40 9.39 -0.40
C ALA A 23 14.32 8.27 0.12
N LEU A 24 13.89 7.01 0.05
CA LEU A 24 14.67 5.82 0.41
C LEU A 24 15.31 5.17 -0.81
N THR A 25 16.17 4.17 -0.58
CA THR A 25 16.77 3.35 -1.63
C THR A 25 15.79 2.31 -2.17
N VAL A 26 14.68 2.80 -2.73
CA VAL A 26 13.66 1.99 -3.41
C VAL A 26 13.79 2.09 -4.93
N SER A 27 13.29 1.10 -5.63
CA SER A 27 13.22 1.06 -7.09
C SER A 27 11.88 0.48 -7.53
N ASP A 28 11.49 0.76 -8.76
CA ASP A 28 10.27 0.18 -9.35
C ASP A 28 8.98 0.49 -8.56
N VAL A 29 8.87 1.69 -8.00
CA VAL A 29 7.69 2.12 -7.23
C VAL A 29 6.51 2.37 -8.17
N MET A 30 5.51 1.51 -8.10
CA MET A 30 4.27 1.61 -8.87
C MET A 30 3.07 1.70 -7.94
N VAL A 31 2.10 2.54 -8.30
CA VAL A 31 0.81 2.65 -7.62
C VAL A 31 -0.26 2.19 -8.62
N ASP A 32 -1.05 1.20 -8.24
CA ASP A 32 -2.10 0.64 -9.08
C ASP A 32 -3.41 0.47 -8.30
N LYS A 33 -4.51 0.29 -9.03
CA LYS A 33 -5.84 0.06 -8.46
C LYS A 33 -6.04 -1.44 -8.31
N VAL A 34 -6.47 -1.87 -7.14
CA VAL A 34 -6.84 -3.28 -6.95
C VAL A 34 -8.08 -3.57 -7.80
N PRO A 35 -8.02 -4.53 -8.75
CA PRO A 35 -9.14 -4.83 -9.62
C PRO A 35 -10.34 -5.34 -8.81
N GLU A 36 -11.54 -4.87 -9.18
CA GLU A 36 -12.80 -5.18 -8.48
C GLU A 36 -13.14 -6.68 -8.54
N ASP A 37 -12.65 -7.40 -9.55
CA ASP A 37 -12.88 -8.83 -9.73
C ASP A 37 -12.03 -9.70 -8.79
N ASN A 38 -11.03 -9.13 -8.10
CA ASN A 38 -10.11 -9.89 -7.26
C ASN A 38 -10.60 -9.98 -5.80
N ASN A 39 -11.70 -10.72 -5.63
CA ASN A 39 -12.41 -10.88 -4.35
C ASN A 39 -11.52 -11.29 -3.18
N ARG A 40 -10.46 -12.06 -3.42
CA ARG A 40 -9.55 -12.52 -2.35
C ARG A 40 -8.74 -11.37 -1.75
N ILE A 41 -8.23 -10.46 -2.58
CA ILE A 41 -7.47 -9.31 -2.13
C ILE A 41 -8.40 -8.30 -1.44
N LEU A 42 -9.59 -8.08 -2.01
CA LEU A 42 -10.62 -7.23 -1.42
C LEU A 42 -11.08 -7.73 -0.05
N ASP A 43 -11.16 -9.05 0.14
CA ASP A 43 -11.52 -9.64 1.43
C ASP A 43 -10.46 -9.37 2.52
N ILE A 44 -9.18 -9.51 2.19
CA ILE A 44 -8.06 -9.22 3.10
C ILE A 44 -8.04 -7.73 3.45
N ILE A 45 -8.15 -6.85 2.45
CA ILE A 45 -8.19 -5.41 2.64
C ILE A 45 -9.39 -5.02 3.52
N ARG A 46 -10.56 -5.61 3.27
CA ARG A 46 -11.74 -5.40 4.10
C ARG A 46 -11.56 -5.88 5.53
N ASP A 47 -10.90 -7.02 5.75
CA ASP A 47 -10.58 -7.56 7.09
C ASP A 47 -9.66 -6.60 7.87
N VAL A 48 -8.65 -6.06 7.19
CA VAL A 48 -7.67 -5.11 7.74
C VAL A 48 -8.28 -3.73 8.00
N PHE A 49 -9.18 -3.26 7.12
CA PHE A 49 -9.76 -1.92 7.17
C PHE A 49 -11.21 -1.90 7.67
N ARG A 50 -11.62 -2.89 8.47
CA ARG A 50 -12.99 -3.15 8.94
C ARG A 50 -13.80 -1.97 9.52
N ASP A 51 -13.16 -0.84 9.86
CA ASP A 51 -13.74 0.15 10.78
C ASP A 51 -14.40 1.39 10.15
N GLU A 52 -14.27 1.67 8.85
CA GLU A 52 -14.82 2.94 8.32
C GLU A 52 -15.56 2.81 6.98
N ASP A 53 -16.88 2.97 7.11
CA ASP A 53 -17.81 3.59 6.17
C ASP A 53 -18.37 2.73 5.02
N HIS A 54 -19.68 2.48 5.13
CA HIS A 54 -20.55 1.82 4.14
C HIS A 54 -20.94 2.74 2.96
N SER A 55 -20.21 3.83 2.71
CA SER A 55 -20.54 4.78 1.64
C SER A 55 -19.59 4.61 0.46
N GLY A 56 -20.07 3.97 -0.60
CA GLY A 56 -19.65 4.22 -1.99
C GLY A 56 -18.17 3.97 -2.36
N GLN A 57 -17.90 2.82 -2.98
CA GLN A 57 -16.79 2.62 -3.95
C GLN A 57 -15.41 3.20 -3.56
N HIS A 58 -14.92 2.98 -2.34
CA HIS A 58 -13.49 3.12 -2.10
C HIS A 58 -12.78 1.95 -2.80
N ARG A 59 -12.26 2.21 -4.00
CA ARG A 59 -11.42 1.28 -4.75
C ARG A 59 -10.05 1.27 -4.05
N PRO A 60 -9.62 0.15 -3.47
CA PRO A 60 -8.33 0.11 -2.81
C PRO A 60 -7.20 0.23 -3.83
N TYR A 61 -6.08 0.76 -3.37
CA TYR A 61 -4.86 0.92 -4.15
C TYR A 61 -3.77 0.03 -3.59
N ILE A 62 -2.86 -0.39 -4.46
CA ILE A 62 -1.68 -1.14 -4.12
C ILE A 62 -0.46 -0.35 -4.55
N VAL A 63 0.55 -0.28 -3.67
CA VAL A 63 1.87 0.26 -3.97
C VAL A 63 2.85 -0.88 -3.95
N GLU A 64 3.41 -1.18 -5.11
CA GLU A 64 4.46 -2.18 -5.26
C GLU A 64 5.79 -1.48 -5.44
N PHE A 65 6.81 -1.95 -4.74
CA PHE A 65 8.16 -1.39 -4.86
C PHE A 65 9.22 -2.41 -4.46
N LEU A 66 10.44 -2.20 -4.96
CA LEU A 66 11.63 -2.91 -4.54
C LEU A 66 12.36 -2.07 -3.50
N VAL A 67 12.64 -2.63 -2.33
CA VAL A 67 13.39 -1.95 -1.26
C VAL A 67 14.67 -2.71 -0.92
N SER A 68 15.71 -1.99 -0.52
CA SER A 68 16.92 -2.59 0.05
C SER A 68 16.62 -3.20 1.43
N GLU A 69 17.33 -4.26 1.82
CA GLU A 69 17.13 -4.85 3.16
C GLU A 69 17.48 -3.86 4.28
N ALA A 70 18.42 -2.93 4.02
CA ALA A 70 18.81 -1.89 4.95
C ALA A 70 17.68 -0.87 5.20
N ASP A 71 16.87 -0.57 4.18
CA ASP A 71 15.76 0.39 4.26
C ASP A 71 14.41 -0.29 4.51
N PHE A 72 14.35 -1.62 4.60
CA PHE A 72 13.12 -2.39 4.71
C PHE A 72 12.27 -1.99 5.92
N GLU A 73 12.89 -1.91 7.10
CA GLU A 73 12.22 -1.48 8.33
C GLU A 73 11.72 -0.04 8.23
N GLN A 74 12.44 0.81 7.52
CA GLN A 74 12.09 2.21 7.33
C GLN A 74 10.92 2.36 6.35
N ALA A 75 10.90 1.60 5.26
CA ALA A 75 9.78 1.53 4.32
C ALA A 75 8.51 0.99 5.00
N LYS A 76 8.66 -0.03 5.83
CA LYS A 76 7.56 -0.58 6.64
C LYS A 76 6.98 0.46 7.60
N ALA A 77 7.84 1.25 8.25
CA ALA A 77 7.39 2.35 9.09
C ALA A 77 6.63 3.42 8.30
N ILE A 78 7.09 3.78 7.10
CA ILE A 78 6.40 4.74 6.22
C ILE A 78 5.01 4.23 5.85
N VAL A 79 4.90 2.97 5.41
CA VAL A 79 3.61 2.36 5.02
C VAL A 79 2.64 2.36 6.20
N ASN A 80 3.07 1.87 7.37
CA ASN A 80 2.21 1.83 8.57
C ASN A 80 1.77 3.23 9.05
N ASN A 81 2.64 4.24 8.92
CA ASN A 81 2.33 5.61 9.35
C ASN A 81 1.33 6.33 8.42
N ASN A 82 1.12 5.83 7.21
CA ASN A 82 0.19 6.38 6.23
C ASN A 82 -1.02 5.47 6.00
N ASN A 83 -1.48 4.79 7.07
CA ASN A 83 -2.62 3.88 7.03
C ASN A 83 -2.52 2.76 5.98
N GLY A 84 -1.30 2.43 5.54
CA GLY A 84 -1.03 1.34 4.63
C GLY A 84 -0.81 0.04 5.37
N HIS A 85 -1.23 -1.06 4.75
CA HIS A 85 -0.94 -2.41 5.24
C HIS A 85 0.20 -3.03 4.43
N PHE A 86 1.28 -3.36 5.12
CA PHE A 86 2.49 -3.94 4.53
C PHE A 86 2.38 -5.47 4.47
N GLN A 87 2.67 -6.08 3.31
CA GLN A 87 2.64 -7.52 3.09
C GLN A 87 3.93 -8.06 2.46
#